data_AF-A0A4V0BU02-F1
#
_entry.id   AF-A0A4V0BU02-F1
#
_cell.length_a   1.000
_cell.length_b   1.000
_cell.length_c   1.000
_cell.angle_alpha   90.00
_cell.angle_beta   90.00
_cell.angle_gamma   90.00
#
_symmetry.space_group_name_H-M   'P 1'
#
loop_
_entity.id
_entity.type
_entity.pdbx_description
1 polymer ?
#
loop_
_entity_poly.entity_id
_entity_poly.type
_entity_poly.pdbx_seq_one_letter_code
_entity_poly.pdbx_strand_id
1 'polypeptide(L)'
;MDKIGISSASWQRVVTSARTKVASVSDIQVTKIGKTTLNRMKSFETLQEQAKKILSDYKDFEMERTSQMITVGEKIVADDKAMAGQFDKNTANVRFK
;
A
#
# COMPACT_ATOMS: atom_id res chain seq x y z
N MET A 1 12.15 28.74 -5.39
CA MET A 1 12.01 27.26 -5.38
C MET A 1 10.53 26.97 -5.26
N ASP A 2 9.93 26.45 -6.33
CA ASP A 2 8.55 25.95 -6.24
C ASP A 2 8.50 24.86 -5.17
N LYS A 3 7.43 24.85 -4.36
CA LYS A 3 7.23 23.80 -3.37
C LYS A 3 7.12 22.46 -4.12
N ILE A 4 8.18 21.67 -4.12
CA ILE A 4 8.15 20.28 -4.56
C ILE A 4 7.43 19.51 -3.45
N GLY A 5 6.10 19.50 -3.51
CA GLY A 5 5.24 18.80 -2.57
C GLY A 5 4.18 18.00 -3.31
N ILE A 6 3.90 16.79 -2.83
CA ILE A 6 2.78 15.99 -3.33
C ILE A 6 1.55 16.39 -2.53
N SER A 7 0.47 16.79 -3.21
CA SER A 7 -0.80 17.07 -2.53
C SER A 7 -1.38 15.79 -1.95
N SER A 8 -2.08 15.90 -0.81
CA SER A 8 -2.75 14.76 -0.16
C SER A 8 -3.65 13.98 -1.14
N ALA A 9 -4.43 14.69 -1.94
CA ALA A 9 -5.29 14.08 -2.96
C ALA A 9 -4.48 13.30 -4.02
N SER A 10 -3.30 13.81 -4.42
CA SER A 10 -2.44 13.11 -5.38
C SER A 10 -1.78 11.88 -4.76
N TRP A 11 -1.32 11.99 -3.51
CA TRP A 11 -0.77 10.86 -2.74
C TRP A 11 -1.80 9.75 -2.60
N GLN A 12 -2.99 10.07 -2.11
CA GLN A 12 -4.04 9.11 -1.87
C GLN A 12 -4.48 8.42 -3.16
N ARG A 13 -4.60 9.17 -4.27
CA ARG A 13 -4.91 8.58 -5.58
C ARG A 13 -3.89 7.53 -6.01
N VAL A 14 -2.59 7.83 -5.87
CA VAL A 14 -1.51 6.91 -6.29
C VAL A 14 -1.53 5.65 -5.41
N VAL A 15 -1.60 5.82 -4.08
CA VAL A 15 -1.60 4.69 -3.14
C VAL A 15 -2.84 3.82 -3.31
N THR A 16 -4.03 4.43 -3.46
CA THR A 16 -5.26 3.70 -3.73
C THR A 16 -5.21 2.98 -5.08
N SER A 17 -4.65 3.60 -6.13
CA SER A 17 -4.48 2.94 -7.43
C SER A 17 -3.58 1.70 -7.33
N ALA A 18 -2.47 1.80 -6.60
CA ALA A 18 -1.59 0.66 -6.35
C ALA A 18 -2.33 -0.46 -5.59
N ARG A 19 -3.05 -0.11 -4.51
CA ARG A 19 -3.88 -1.04 -3.73
C ARG A 19 -4.89 -1.77 -4.60
N THR A 20 -5.62 -1.04 -5.45
CA THR A 20 -6.62 -1.64 -6.35
C THR A 20 -5.98 -2.57 -7.37
N LYS A 21 -4.82 -2.20 -7.94
CA LYS A 21 -4.10 -3.07 -8.89
C LYS A 21 -3.71 -4.40 -8.25
N VAL A 22 -3.15 -4.38 -7.04
CA VAL A 22 -2.80 -5.60 -6.31
C VAL A 22 -4.04 -6.44 -6.01
N ALA A 23 -5.11 -5.82 -5.50
CA ALA A 23 -6.36 -6.51 -5.19
C ALA A 23 -7.02 -7.14 -6.43
N SER A 24 -6.82 -6.54 -7.61
CA SER A 24 -7.39 -7.03 -8.87
C SER A 24 -6.66 -8.22 -9.49
N VAL A 25 -5.45 -8.56 -9.01
CA VAL A 25 -4.71 -9.73 -9.50
C VAL A 25 -5.53 -10.98 -9.20
N SER A 26 -5.86 -11.77 -10.22
CA SER A 26 -6.67 -12.99 -10.04
C SER A 26 -5.93 -14.05 -9.23
N ASP A 27 -6.67 -14.81 -8.42
CA ASP A 27 -6.09 -15.91 -7.64
C ASP A 27 -5.66 -17.08 -8.54
N ILE A 28 -4.56 -17.72 -8.15
CA ILE A 28 -4.09 -18.94 -8.81
C ILE A 28 -5.01 -20.09 -8.44
N GLN A 29 -5.63 -20.67 -9.47
CA GLN A 29 -6.43 -21.89 -9.34
C GLN A 29 -5.51 -23.09 -9.34
N VAL A 30 -5.62 -23.94 -8.31
CA VAL A 30 -4.84 -25.18 -8.22
C VAL A 30 -5.63 -26.29 -8.91
N THR A 31 -5.04 -26.87 -9.93
CA THR A 31 -5.56 -28.07 -10.57
C THR A 31 -5.06 -29.28 -9.81
N LYS A 32 -5.97 -29.95 -9.09
CA LYS A 32 -5.67 -31.24 -8.46
C LYS A 32 -5.58 -32.31 -9.53
N ILE A 33 -4.43 -32.94 -9.61
CA ILE A 33 -4.24 -34.10 -10.48
C ILE A 33 -4.73 -35.32 -9.70
N GLY A 34 -5.53 -36.18 -10.34
CA GLY A 34 -6.04 -37.42 -9.72
C GLY A 34 -4.93 -38.41 -9.33
N LYS A 35 -5.30 -39.63 -8.94
CA LYS A 35 -4.34 -40.67 -8.53
C LYS A 35 -3.29 -40.90 -9.63
N THR A 36 -2.07 -40.45 -9.36
CA THR A 36 -0.91 -40.63 -10.23
C THR A 36 0.27 -41.12 -9.42
N THR A 37 1.01 -42.08 -9.98
CA THR A 37 2.27 -42.58 -9.44
C THR A 37 3.47 -41.79 -9.96
N LEU A 38 3.25 -40.87 -10.92
CA LEU A 38 4.30 -40.06 -11.53
C LEU A 38 4.70 -38.91 -10.61
N ASN A 39 5.94 -38.92 -10.13
CA ASN A 39 6.47 -37.89 -9.24
C ASN A 39 6.39 -36.48 -9.84
N ARG A 40 6.62 -36.32 -11.14
CA ARG A 40 6.53 -35.02 -11.84
C ARG A 40 5.16 -34.36 -11.68
N MET A 41 4.09 -35.14 -11.71
CA MET A 41 2.72 -34.65 -11.56
C MET A 41 2.45 -34.19 -10.13
N LYS A 42 2.97 -34.92 -9.13
CA LYS A 42 2.91 -34.49 -7.72
C LYS A 42 3.68 -33.19 -7.49
N SER A 43 4.88 -33.07 -8.06
CA SER A 43 5.68 -31.83 -7.97
C SER A 43 4.97 -30.64 -8.61
N PHE A 44 4.24 -30.84 -9.71
CA PHE A 44 3.46 -29.79 -10.34
C PHE A 44 2.33 -29.27 -9.43
N GLU A 45 1.63 -30.14 -8.71
CA GLU A 45 0.64 -29.73 -7.70
C GLU A 45 1.29 -28.91 -6.57
N THR A 46 2.45 -29.34 -6.06
CA THR A 46 3.21 -28.59 -5.06
C THR A 46 3.62 -27.20 -5.56
N LEU A 47 4.07 -27.08 -6.81
CA LEU A 47 4.44 -25.80 -7.41
C LEU A 47 3.25 -24.85 -7.54
N GLN A 48 2.07 -25.36 -7.91
CA GLN A 48 0.85 -24.55 -7.97
C GLN A 48 0.47 -24.00 -6.58
N GLU A 49 0.53 -24.85 -5.55
CA GLU A 49 0.24 -24.42 -4.17
C GLU A 49 1.27 -23.40 -3.65
N GLN A 50 2.55 -23.59 -3.96
CA GLN A 50 3.60 -22.62 -3.61
C GLN A 50 3.37 -21.28 -4.31
N ALA A 51 3.07 -21.28 -5.61
CA ALA A 51 2.78 -20.06 -6.35
C ALA A 51 1.54 -19.34 -5.79
N LYS A 52 0.48 -20.09 -5.47
CA LYS A 52 -0.72 -19.55 -4.82
C LYS A 52 -0.39 -18.90 -3.49
N LYS A 53 0.42 -19.55 -2.65
CA LYS A 53 0.86 -19.00 -1.36
C LYS A 53 1.66 -17.71 -1.55
N ILE A 54 2.63 -17.70 -2.46
CA ILE A 54 3.45 -16.51 -2.75
C ILE A 54 2.57 -15.33 -3.18
N LEU A 55 1.58 -15.57 -4.04
CA LEU A 55 0.66 -14.53 -4.46
C LEU A 55 -0.19 -14.01 -3.29
N SER A 56 -0.68 -14.89 -2.42
CA SER A 56 -1.42 -14.49 -1.21
C SER A 56 -0.55 -13.63 -0.30
N ASP A 57 0.65 -14.09 0.03
CA ASP A 57 1.58 -13.37 0.91
C ASP A 57 1.94 -11.98 0.33
N TYR A 58 2.14 -11.90 -0.99
CA TYR A 58 2.41 -10.64 -1.68
C TYR A 58 1.22 -9.67 -1.59
N LYS A 59 0.00 -10.16 -1.84
CA LYS A 59 -1.22 -9.34 -1.72
C LYS A 59 -1.39 -8.81 -0.31
N ASP A 60 -1.23 -9.66 0.70
CA ASP A 60 -1.37 -9.26 2.10
C ASP A 60 -0.34 -8.19 2.49
N PHE A 61 0.93 -8.39 2.10
CA PHE A 61 1.99 -7.42 2.33
C PHE A 61 1.69 -6.05 1.70
N GLU A 62 1.31 -6.00 0.43
CA GLU A 62 1.00 -4.76 -0.27
C GLU A 62 -0.26 -4.07 0.29
N MET A 63 -1.27 -4.85 0.69
CA MET A 63 -2.48 -4.33 1.32
C MET A 63 -2.18 -3.68 2.68
N GLU A 64 -1.28 -4.26 3.46
CA GLU A 64 -0.79 -3.65 4.70
C GLU A 64 0.00 -2.37 4.41
N ARG A 65 0.96 -2.41 3.48
CA ARG A 65 1.81 -1.26 3.14
C ARG A 65 1.03 -0.08 2.60
N THR A 66 0.09 -0.32 1.69
CA THR A 66 -0.77 0.76 1.16
C THR A 66 -1.65 1.38 2.24
N SER A 67 -2.08 0.59 3.26
CA SER A 67 -2.80 1.13 4.41
C SER A 67 -1.91 2.05 5.25
N GLN A 68 -0.68 1.61 5.55
CA GLN A 68 0.30 2.42 6.28
C GLN A 68 0.63 3.73 5.54
N MET A 69 0.79 3.67 4.22
CA MET A 69 1.06 4.83 3.38
C MET A 69 -0.08 5.86 3.42
N ILE A 70 -1.34 5.42 3.45
CA ILE A 70 -2.50 6.32 3.62
C ILE A 70 -2.41 7.03 4.99
N THR A 71 -2.21 6.27 6.06
CA THR A 71 -2.12 6.82 7.43
C THR A 71 -0.96 7.82 7.58
N VAL A 72 0.21 7.53 7.01
CA VAL A 72 1.35 8.46 7.03
C VAL A 72 1.03 9.73 6.26
N GLY A 73 0.38 9.63 5.11
CA GLY A 73 -0.06 10.79 4.33
C GLY A 73 -1.03 11.68 5.12
N GLU A 74 -2.00 11.10 5.81
CA GLU A 74 -2.94 11.83 6.68
C GLU A 74 -2.22 12.52 7.84
N LYS A 75 -1.23 11.84 8.45
CA LYS A 75 -0.44 12.42 9.54
C LYS A 75 0.37 13.64 9.08
N ILE A 76 1.02 13.58 7.91
CA ILE A 76 1.78 14.71 7.36
C ILE A 76 0.87 15.93 7.18
N VAL A 77 -0.35 15.74 6.66
CA VAL A 77 -1.33 16.83 6.50
C VAL A 77 -1.70 17.46 7.84
N ALA A 78 -1.89 16.63 8.88
CA ALA A 78 -2.20 17.12 10.23
C ALA A 78 -1.02 17.90 10.82
N ASP A 79 0.21 17.40 10.68
CA ASP A 79 1.43 18.03 11.16
C ASP A 79 1.66 19.39 10.46
N ASP A 80 1.49 19.46 9.13
CA ASP A 80 1.58 20.70 8.35
C ASP A 80 0.55 21.74 8.83
N LYS A 81 -0.69 21.33 9.10
CA LYS A 81 -1.74 22.21 9.61
C LYS A 81 -1.41 22.73 11.01
N ALA A 82 -0.88 21.88 11.89
CA ALA A 82 -0.47 22.25 13.24
C ALA A 82 0.68 23.27 13.21
N MET A 83 1.69 23.04 12.37
CA MET A 83 2.82 23.96 12.21
C MET A 83 2.39 25.31 11.64
N ALA A 84 1.52 25.33 10.62
CA ALA A 84 0.97 26.59 10.08
C ALA A 84 0.29 27.43 11.17
N GLY A 85 -0.56 26.81 12.00
CA GLY A 85 -1.21 27.51 13.12
C GLY A 85 -0.22 28.04 14.16
N GLN A 86 0.92 27.38 14.37
CA GLN A 86 1.97 27.87 15.27
C GLN A 86 2.70 29.09 14.67
N PHE A 87 2.97 29.09 13.36
CA PHE A 87 3.53 30.25 12.68
C PHE A 87 2.60 31.46 12.77
N ASP A 88 1.30 31.27 12.60
CA ASP A 88 0.31 32.34 12.70
C ASP A 88 0.30 32.97 14.11
N LYS A 89 0.29 32.13 15.16
CA LYS A 89 0.37 32.57 16.56
C LYS A 89 1.66 33.34 16.85
N ASN A 90 2.80 32.81 16.41
CA ASN A 90 4.09 33.46 16.62
C ASN A 90 4.17 34.80 15.86
N THR A 91 3.67 34.86 14.63
CA THR A 91 3.62 36.09 13.82
C THR A 91 2.73 37.15 14.48
N ALA A 92 1.58 36.76 15.02
CA ALA A 92 0.70 37.66 15.76
C ALA A 92 1.42 38.24 17.00
N ASN A 93 2.11 37.40 17.78
CA ASN A 93 2.84 37.84 18.97
C ASN A 93 4.01 38.79 18.69
N VAL A 94 4.65 38.72 17.52
CA VAL A 94 5.70 39.67 17.12
C VAL A 94 5.13 41.01 16.64
N ARG A 95 3.92 41.03 16.05
CA ARG A 95 3.27 42.25 15.55
C ARG A 95 2.68 43.16 16.62
N PHE A 96 2.43 42.64 17.82
CA PHE A 96 1.88 43.38 18.95
C PHE A 96 2.92 43.73 20.04
N LYS A 97 4.22 43.62 19.72
CA LYS A 97 5.34 44.20 20.48
C LYS A 97 5.94 45.35 19.70
#